data_AF-A0A096LWL1-F1
#
_entry.id   AF-A0A096LWL1-F1
#
_cell.length_a   1.000
_cell.length_b   1.000
_cell.length_c   1.000
_cell.angle_alpha   90.00
_cell.angle_beta   90.00
_cell.angle_gamma   90.00
#
_symmetry.space_group_name_H-M   'P 1'
#
loop_
_entity.id
_entity.type
_entity.pdbx_description
1 polymer ?
#
loop_
_entity_poly.entity_id
_entity_poly.type
_entity_poly.pdbx_seq_one_letter_code
_entity_poly.pdbx_strand_id
1 'polypeptide(L)'
;RLDEAENQLENGGPWMNPEAPAMTNSENFGTERDVANCPFFLKTGACRFGDRCSRKHMYPTSSPTLLVRGMFKTFGMEESRRDDYDMDACLEHSEEELLESFLEFYHDVLPEFKSIGKVVQFKVCCNHEPHLRGNVYVQFDTEELCKEAFVKFNGRWYAGRQLQCEICPVTRWKNAICGELAFTCLPKAKTVTFCTYFETRATNSGRPTGTSRCPPIAASG
;
A
#
# COMPACT_ATOMS: atom_id res chain seq x y z
N ARG A 1 8.26 23.81 -26.98
CA ARG A 1 7.79 23.48 -25.61
C ARG A 1 8.26 22.10 -25.12
N LEU A 2 8.95 21.32 -25.95
CA LEU A 2 9.86 20.24 -25.53
C LEU A 2 11.30 20.78 -25.40
N ASP A 3 11.60 21.79 -26.19
CA ASP A 3 12.88 22.51 -26.29
C ASP A 3 13.33 23.19 -24.96
N GLU A 4 12.39 23.56 -24.09
CA GLU A 4 12.69 24.12 -22.75
C GLU A 4 13.05 23.04 -21.72
N ALA A 5 12.63 21.78 -21.93
CA ALA A 5 12.96 20.66 -21.05
C ALA A 5 14.32 20.04 -21.40
N GLU A 6 14.69 20.03 -22.68
CA GLU A 6 16.03 19.61 -23.13
C GLU A 6 17.12 20.59 -22.68
N ASN A 7 16.83 21.90 -22.68
CA ASN A 7 17.76 22.93 -22.21
C ASN A 7 18.08 22.83 -20.69
N GLN A 8 17.24 22.18 -19.89
CA GLN A 8 17.51 21.95 -18.46
C GLN A 8 18.42 20.74 -18.20
N LEU A 9 18.55 19.82 -19.16
CA LEU A 9 19.46 18.67 -19.06
C LEU A 9 20.92 19.08 -19.32
N GLU A 10 21.16 20.17 -20.06
CA GLU A 10 22.52 20.68 -20.35
C GLU A 10 23.18 21.38 -19.15
N ASN A 11 22.42 21.75 -18.11
CA ASN A 11 22.93 22.54 -16.99
C ASN A 11 23.44 21.75 -15.78
N GLY A 12 23.51 20.41 -15.84
CA GLY A 12 24.15 19.58 -14.80
C GLY A 12 23.58 19.74 -13.37
N GLY A 13 22.44 20.41 -13.22
CA GLY A 13 21.78 20.61 -11.94
C GLY A 13 21.04 19.34 -11.49
N PRO A 14 20.83 19.14 -10.18
CA PRO A 14 19.96 18.07 -9.70
C PRO A 14 18.58 18.21 -10.33
N TRP A 15 18.09 17.16 -10.97
CA TRP A 15 16.74 17.17 -11.58
C TRP A 15 15.69 17.34 -10.48
N MET A 16 14.98 18.47 -10.50
CA MET A 16 13.93 18.80 -9.53
C MET A 16 12.55 18.64 -10.17
N ASN A 17 11.61 18.09 -9.39
CA ASN A 17 10.23 17.95 -9.82
C ASN A 17 9.54 19.34 -9.80
N PRO A 18 8.86 19.77 -10.88
CA PRO A 18 8.19 21.07 -10.92
C PRO A 18 7.20 21.27 -9.76
N GLU A 19 7.10 22.49 -9.24
CA GLU A 19 6.18 22.84 -8.14
C GLU A 19 4.71 22.59 -8.55
N ALA A 20 3.89 22.07 -7.62
CA ALA A 20 2.47 21.89 -7.88
C ALA A 20 1.75 23.24 -8.04
N PRO A 21 0.72 23.31 -8.92
CA PRO A 21 -0.12 24.51 -9.03
C PRO A 21 -0.78 24.88 -7.70
N ALA A 22 -0.90 26.18 -7.43
CA ALA A 22 -1.57 26.69 -6.23
C ALA A 22 -3.05 26.24 -6.16
N MET A 23 -3.57 26.03 -4.94
CA MET A 23 -4.97 25.68 -4.71
C MET A 23 -5.89 26.81 -5.21
N THR A 24 -6.60 26.58 -6.30
CA THR A 24 -7.58 27.54 -6.83
C THR A 24 -9.03 27.19 -6.47
N ASN A 25 -9.36 25.92 -6.19
CA ASN A 25 -10.73 25.48 -5.85
C ASN A 25 -10.76 24.35 -4.81
N SER A 26 -11.47 24.55 -3.69
CA SER A 26 -11.66 23.58 -2.59
C SER A 26 -12.56 22.40 -2.93
N GLU A 27 -13.37 22.49 -3.99
CA GLU A 27 -14.39 21.48 -4.33
C GLU A 27 -13.82 20.19 -4.93
N ASN A 28 -12.54 20.18 -5.32
CA ASN A 28 -11.89 19.04 -5.98
C ASN A 28 -11.07 18.14 -5.04
N PHE A 29 -11.06 18.40 -3.73
CA PHE A 29 -10.14 17.75 -2.77
C PHE A 29 -10.19 16.21 -2.83
N GLY A 30 -9.02 15.58 -3.04
CA GLY A 30 -8.91 14.12 -3.08
C GLY A 30 -9.42 13.45 -4.38
N THR A 31 -9.78 14.22 -5.40
CA THR A 31 -10.14 13.73 -6.74
C THR A 31 -8.96 13.85 -7.72
N GLU A 32 -9.09 13.28 -8.92
CA GLU A 32 -8.07 13.43 -9.98
C GLU A 32 -7.91 14.88 -10.47
N ARG A 33 -8.86 15.76 -10.13
CA ARG A 33 -8.83 17.21 -10.42
C ARG A 33 -8.16 18.02 -9.31
N ASP A 34 -7.77 17.38 -8.21
CA ASP A 34 -6.92 17.98 -7.19
C ASP A 34 -5.47 18.01 -7.67
N VAL A 35 -5.10 19.14 -8.25
CA VAL A 35 -3.74 19.35 -8.76
C VAL A 35 -2.74 19.70 -7.65
N ALA A 36 -3.23 20.11 -6.48
CA ALA A 36 -2.39 20.56 -5.37
C ALA A 36 -2.02 19.39 -4.44
N ASN A 37 -2.93 18.47 -4.16
CA ASN A 37 -2.68 17.34 -3.27
C ASN A 37 -2.34 16.06 -4.02
N CYS A 38 -1.52 15.21 -3.40
CA CYS A 38 -1.15 13.92 -3.98
C CYS A 38 -2.29 12.92 -3.83
N PRO A 39 -2.93 12.47 -4.93
CA PRO A 39 -4.05 11.54 -4.85
C PRO A 39 -3.62 10.16 -4.33
N PHE A 40 -2.37 9.74 -4.57
CA PHE A 40 -1.84 8.48 -4.06
C PHE A 40 -1.73 8.52 -2.54
N PHE A 41 -1.07 9.55 -1.99
CA PHE A 41 -0.93 9.71 -0.55
C PHE A 41 -2.29 9.85 0.16
N LEU A 42 -3.23 10.62 -0.40
CA LEU A 42 -4.57 10.75 0.18
C LEU A 42 -5.33 9.41 0.21
N LYS A 43 -5.13 8.55 -0.80
CA LYS A 43 -5.82 7.25 -0.91
C LYS A 43 -5.16 6.15 -0.11
N THR A 44 -3.84 6.14 0.02
CA THR A 44 -3.08 5.00 0.56
C THR A 44 -2.23 5.37 1.78
N GLY A 45 -2.04 6.65 2.10
CA GLY A 45 -1.06 7.08 3.09
C GLY A 45 0.40 6.91 2.64
N ALA A 46 0.64 6.51 1.38
CA ALA A 46 1.96 6.25 0.84
C ALA A 46 2.10 6.77 -0.60
N CYS A 47 3.30 7.25 -0.93
CA CYS A 47 3.62 7.79 -2.25
C CYS A 47 5.03 7.35 -2.66
N ARG A 48 5.20 6.90 -3.90
CA ARG A 48 6.51 6.48 -4.44
C ARG A 48 7.60 7.56 -4.38
N PHE A 49 7.18 8.83 -4.36
CA PHE A 49 8.08 9.97 -4.33
C PHE A 49 8.41 10.45 -2.92
N GLY A 50 7.70 9.98 -1.89
CA GLY A 50 7.88 10.44 -0.50
C GLY A 50 7.89 11.97 -0.41
N ASP A 51 8.84 12.52 0.33
CA ASP A 51 8.99 13.97 0.52
C ASP A 51 9.41 14.72 -0.75
N ARG A 52 9.84 14.02 -1.80
CA ARG A 52 10.17 14.62 -3.11
C ARG A 52 8.95 14.70 -4.05
N CYS A 53 7.75 14.39 -3.55
CA CYS A 53 6.54 14.55 -4.34
C CYS A 53 6.30 16.05 -4.61
N SER A 54 6.03 16.41 -5.87
CA SER A 54 5.66 17.79 -6.21
C SER A 54 4.30 18.20 -5.64
N ARG A 55 3.42 17.22 -5.39
CA ARG A 55 2.09 17.44 -4.83
C ARG A 55 2.12 17.28 -3.30
N LYS A 56 1.25 18.02 -2.63
CA LYS A 56 1.19 18.06 -1.18
C LYS A 56 0.75 16.73 -0.56
N HIS A 57 1.47 16.28 0.46
CA HIS A 57 1.07 15.18 1.34
C HIS A 57 0.47 15.77 2.62
N MET A 58 -0.83 15.50 2.85
CA MET A 58 -1.55 16.00 4.02
C MET A 58 -1.52 14.98 5.15
N TYR A 59 -0.50 15.05 6.00
CA TYR A 59 -0.38 14.17 7.17
C TYR A 59 -1.39 14.58 8.24
N PRO A 60 -2.37 13.74 8.58
CA PRO A 60 -3.37 14.08 9.59
C PRO A 60 -2.75 14.05 11.00
N THR A 61 -3.18 14.97 11.85
CA THR A 61 -2.84 14.96 13.29
C THR A 61 -3.69 13.96 14.08
N SER A 62 -4.82 13.51 13.50
CA SER A 62 -5.77 12.59 14.10
C SER A 62 -6.47 11.78 13.00
N SER A 63 -6.60 10.47 13.21
CA SER A 63 -7.30 9.53 12.32
C SER A 63 -7.52 8.23 13.06
N PRO A 64 -8.57 7.46 12.75
CA PRO A 64 -8.74 6.12 13.32
C PRO A 64 -7.77 5.09 12.74
N THR A 65 -6.98 5.42 11.71
CA THR A 65 -6.11 4.47 11.01
C THR A 65 -4.63 4.73 11.28
N LEU A 66 -3.94 3.70 11.76
CA LEU A 66 -2.50 3.64 11.94
C LEU A 66 -1.86 2.92 10.74
N LEU A 67 -0.78 3.47 10.21
CA LEU A 67 0.11 2.80 9.26
C LEU A 67 1.41 2.42 9.98
N VAL A 68 1.84 1.17 9.85
CA VAL A 68 3.18 0.72 10.24
C VAL A 68 3.95 0.34 8.98
N ARG A 69 5.01 1.10 8.67
CA ARG A 69 5.73 0.95 7.41
C ARG A 69 6.57 -0.33 7.40
N GLY A 70 6.43 -1.13 6.34
CA GLY A 70 7.28 -2.30 6.09
C GLY A 70 7.43 -3.25 7.28
N MET A 71 6.35 -3.44 8.03
CA MET A 71 6.31 -4.29 9.23
C MET A 71 6.22 -5.76 8.86
N PHE A 72 5.41 -6.12 7.86
CA PHE A 72 5.36 -7.47 7.35
C PHE A 72 6.51 -7.71 6.37
N LYS A 73 7.20 -8.85 6.51
CA LYS A 73 8.25 -9.27 5.61
C LYS A 73 8.20 -10.77 5.43
N THR A 74 8.53 -11.19 4.22
CA THR A 74 8.89 -12.57 3.90
C THR A 74 10.24 -12.55 3.18
N PHE A 75 10.91 -13.71 3.14
CA PHE A 75 12.21 -13.86 2.49
C PHE A 75 12.17 -13.37 1.02
N GLY A 76 11.14 -13.78 0.26
CA GLY A 76 10.94 -13.34 -1.13
C GLY A 76 10.62 -11.84 -1.31
N MET A 77 10.17 -11.12 -0.27
CA MET A 77 10.02 -9.66 -0.35
C MET A 77 11.35 -8.91 -0.14
N GLU A 78 12.39 -9.54 0.39
CA GLU A 78 13.67 -8.90 0.68
C GLU A 78 14.67 -9.03 -0.48
N GLU A 79 14.40 -9.96 -1.40
CA GLU A 79 15.31 -10.42 -2.45
C GLU A 79 15.35 -9.56 -3.72
N SER A 80 14.47 -8.55 -3.86
CA SER A 80 14.58 -7.55 -4.95
C SER A 80 15.84 -6.65 -4.85
N ARG A 81 16.84 -7.04 -4.06
CA ARG A 81 18.14 -6.39 -3.88
C ARG A 81 19.32 -7.28 -4.30
N ARG A 82 19.08 -8.53 -4.74
CA ARG A 82 20.14 -9.44 -5.22
C ARG A 82 20.17 -9.40 -6.76
N ASP A 83 21.38 -9.36 -7.31
CA ASP A 83 21.66 -9.16 -8.73
C ASP A 83 21.08 -10.29 -9.61
N ASP A 84 20.67 -9.95 -10.83
CA ASP A 84 19.90 -10.73 -11.83
C ASP A 84 20.53 -12.06 -12.34
N TYR A 85 21.45 -12.69 -11.59
CA TYR A 85 22.17 -13.89 -12.03
C TYR A 85 21.60 -15.22 -11.51
N ASP A 86 20.50 -15.20 -10.75
CA ASP A 86 19.83 -16.41 -10.30
C ASP A 86 18.40 -16.48 -10.86
N MET A 87 18.30 -17.03 -12.07
CA MET A 87 17.02 -17.28 -12.76
C MET A 87 16.16 -18.32 -12.01
N ASP A 88 16.73 -19.06 -11.04
CA ASP A 88 16.04 -20.09 -10.25
C ASP A 88 15.50 -19.55 -8.91
N ALA A 89 16.02 -18.43 -8.39
CA ALA A 89 15.53 -17.81 -7.14
C ALA A 89 14.05 -17.38 -7.20
N CYS A 90 13.49 -17.18 -8.40
CA CYS A 90 12.08 -16.86 -8.58
C CYS A 90 11.14 -18.07 -8.55
N LEU A 91 11.67 -19.31 -8.56
CA LEU A 91 10.89 -20.56 -8.62
C LEU A 91 10.73 -21.29 -7.28
N GLU A 92 11.34 -20.80 -6.19
CA GLU A 92 11.41 -21.58 -4.93
C GLU A 92 10.32 -21.30 -3.90
N HIS A 93 9.47 -20.28 -4.05
CA HIS A 93 8.46 -19.97 -3.05
C HIS A 93 7.04 -20.22 -3.54
N SER A 94 6.45 -21.29 -3.05
CA SER A 94 5.04 -21.59 -3.28
C SER A 94 4.15 -20.53 -2.59
N GLU A 95 2.97 -20.25 -3.16
CA GLU A 95 1.97 -19.37 -2.53
C GLU A 95 1.59 -19.84 -1.10
N GLU A 96 1.80 -21.13 -0.80
CA GLU A 96 1.58 -21.77 0.49
C GLU A 96 2.54 -21.24 1.57
N GLU A 97 3.83 -21.10 1.29
CA GLU A 97 4.83 -20.57 2.24
C GLU A 97 4.59 -19.10 2.59
N LEU A 98 4.16 -18.30 1.60
CA LEU A 98 3.77 -16.91 1.81
C LEU A 98 2.54 -16.82 2.73
N LEU A 99 1.58 -17.72 2.54
CA LEU A 99 0.41 -17.81 3.41
C LEU A 99 0.81 -18.21 4.82
N GLU A 100 1.65 -19.23 5.01
CA GLU A 100 2.10 -19.67 6.33
C GLU A 100 2.84 -18.55 7.07
N SER A 101 3.80 -17.90 6.42
CA SER A 101 4.52 -16.74 6.96
C SER A 101 3.56 -15.61 7.37
N PHE A 102 2.52 -15.38 6.58
CA PHE A 102 1.49 -14.40 6.92
C PHE A 102 0.65 -14.81 8.12
N LEU A 103 0.29 -16.10 8.25
CA LEU A 103 -0.50 -16.58 9.38
C LEU A 103 0.27 -16.45 10.69
N GLU A 104 1.56 -16.80 10.69
CA GLU A 104 2.43 -16.59 11.84
C GLU A 104 2.47 -15.11 12.23
N PHE A 105 2.75 -14.24 11.26
CA PHE A 105 2.74 -12.79 11.46
C PHE A 105 1.40 -12.28 12.00
N TYR A 106 0.29 -12.75 11.42
CA TYR A 106 -1.06 -12.33 11.80
C TYR A 106 -1.39 -12.73 13.24
N HIS A 107 -1.04 -13.96 13.61
CA HIS A 107 -1.30 -14.50 14.95
C HIS A 107 -0.43 -13.86 16.03
N ASP A 108 0.77 -13.42 15.67
CA ASP A 108 1.67 -12.68 16.57
C ASP A 108 1.25 -11.21 16.73
N VAL A 109 0.93 -10.53 15.62
CA VAL A 109 0.78 -9.07 15.60
C VAL A 109 -0.63 -8.58 15.89
N LEU A 110 -1.68 -9.26 15.40
CA LEU A 110 -3.04 -8.78 15.61
C LEU A 110 -3.45 -8.71 17.10
N PRO A 111 -3.10 -9.68 17.97
CA PRO A 111 -3.41 -9.59 19.40
C PRO A 111 -2.79 -8.37 20.09
N GLU A 112 -1.57 -7.99 19.71
CA GLU A 112 -0.91 -6.79 20.24
C GLU A 112 -1.74 -5.53 19.97
N PHE A 113 -2.26 -5.34 18.75
CA PHE A 113 -3.13 -4.21 18.45
C PHE A 113 -4.51 -4.32 19.11
N LYS A 114 -5.06 -5.52 19.23
CA LYS A 114 -6.31 -5.75 19.98
C LYS A 114 -6.17 -5.46 21.48
N SER A 115 -4.96 -5.51 22.02
CA SER A 115 -4.71 -5.14 23.43
C SER A 115 -4.94 -3.66 23.71
N ILE A 116 -4.85 -2.80 22.68
CA ILE A 116 -5.17 -1.37 22.79
C ILE A 116 -6.68 -1.15 22.74
N GLY A 117 -7.35 -1.79 21.79
CA GLY A 117 -8.78 -1.64 21.64
C GLY A 117 -9.34 -2.36 20.43
N LYS A 118 -10.58 -2.05 20.09
CA LYS A 118 -11.29 -2.72 19.00
C LYS A 118 -10.70 -2.35 17.64
N VAL A 119 -10.09 -3.34 16.98
CA VAL A 119 -9.59 -3.24 15.60
C VAL A 119 -10.73 -3.52 14.62
N VAL A 120 -11.07 -2.52 13.80
CA VAL A 120 -12.11 -2.57 12.76
C VAL A 120 -11.57 -3.16 11.46
N GLN A 121 -10.34 -2.79 11.08
CA GLN A 121 -9.65 -3.30 9.90
C GLN A 121 -8.20 -3.59 10.21
N PHE A 122 -7.71 -4.73 9.71
CA PHE A 122 -6.30 -5.08 9.73
C PHE A 122 -5.92 -5.50 8.31
N LYS A 123 -5.02 -4.75 7.68
CA LYS A 123 -4.62 -4.97 6.28
C LYS A 123 -3.11 -4.98 6.17
N VAL A 124 -2.61 -5.91 5.37
CA VAL A 124 -1.18 -6.10 5.15
C VAL A 124 -0.91 -6.04 3.65
N CYS A 125 0.00 -5.15 3.26
CA CYS A 125 0.42 -4.98 1.88
C CYS A 125 1.53 -5.96 1.54
N CYS A 126 1.30 -6.74 0.48
CA CYS A 126 2.30 -7.67 -0.07
C CYS A 126 2.98 -7.14 -1.33
N ASN A 127 2.87 -5.82 -1.53
CA ASN A 127 3.50 -5.06 -2.59
C ASN A 127 4.98 -5.36 -2.83
N HIS A 128 5.39 -5.28 -4.10
CA HIS A 128 6.80 -5.20 -4.44
C HIS A 128 7.35 -3.79 -4.27
N GLU A 129 6.55 -2.73 -4.35
CA GLU A 129 7.10 -1.38 -4.43
C GLU A 129 7.57 -0.91 -3.05
N PRO A 130 8.77 -0.32 -2.92
CA PRO A 130 9.35 0.03 -1.62
C PRO A 130 8.48 0.93 -0.73
N HIS A 131 7.63 1.77 -1.33
CA HIS A 131 6.78 2.69 -0.59
C HIS A 131 5.56 2.02 0.07
N LEU A 132 5.27 0.76 -0.28
CA LEU A 132 4.08 0.01 0.12
C LEU A 132 4.38 -1.39 0.65
N ARG A 133 5.49 -1.97 0.20
CA ARG A 133 5.97 -3.30 0.58
C ARG A 133 5.92 -3.46 2.09
N GLY A 134 5.17 -4.47 2.54
CA GLY A 134 5.06 -4.82 3.96
C GLY A 134 4.31 -3.83 4.83
N ASN A 135 3.67 -2.79 4.26
CA ASN A 135 2.91 -1.83 5.05
C ASN A 135 1.72 -2.51 5.72
N VAL A 136 1.52 -2.22 7.00
CA VAL A 136 0.42 -2.74 7.79
C VAL A 136 -0.49 -1.59 8.19
N TYR A 137 -1.77 -1.70 7.87
CA TYR A 137 -2.77 -0.71 8.24
C TYR A 137 -3.70 -1.29 9.30
N VAL A 138 -3.84 -0.56 10.40
CA VAL A 138 -4.69 -0.92 11.53
C VAL A 138 -5.69 0.21 11.75
N GLN A 139 -6.96 -0.05 11.46
CA GLN A 139 -8.04 0.90 11.76
C GLN A 139 -8.69 0.51 13.08
N PHE A 140 -8.71 1.45 14.03
CA PHE A 140 -9.38 1.33 15.31
C PHE A 140 -10.81 1.90 15.25
N ASP A 141 -11.60 1.61 16.29
CA ASP A 141 -12.97 2.12 16.44
C ASP A 141 -13.00 3.64 16.66
N THR A 142 -11.97 4.20 17.30
CA THR A 142 -11.84 5.65 17.57
C THR A 142 -10.43 6.17 17.29
N GLU A 143 -10.31 7.48 17.13
CA GLU A 143 -9.02 8.15 16.86
C GLU A 143 -8.10 8.15 18.10
N GLU A 144 -8.67 8.14 19.30
CA GLU A 144 -7.95 8.08 20.58
C GLU A 144 -7.20 6.76 20.72
N LEU A 145 -7.84 5.64 20.38
CA LEU A 145 -7.21 4.32 20.38
C LEU A 145 -6.06 4.24 19.37
N CYS A 146 -6.24 4.86 18.19
CA CYS A 146 -5.17 4.97 17.20
C CYS A 146 -3.97 5.76 17.73
N LYS A 147 -4.20 6.89 18.42
CA LYS A 147 -3.15 7.68 19.05
C LYS A 147 -2.43 6.90 20.16
N GLU A 148 -3.16 6.17 21.00
CA GLU A 148 -2.57 5.31 22.02
C GLU A 148 -1.69 4.22 21.41
N ALA A 149 -2.19 3.57 20.34
CA ALA A 149 -1.42 2.60 19.58
C ALA A 149 -0.15 3.22 18.97
N PHE A 150 -0.24 4.42 18.38
CA PHE A 150 0.92 5.13 17.85
C PHE A 150 1.99 5.35 18.93
N VAL A 151 1.60 5.87 20.10
CA VAL A 151 2.53 6.11 21.22
C VAL A 151 3.14 4.80 21.73
N LYS A 152 2.35 3.72 21.80
CA LYS A 152 2.82 2.42 22.28
C LYS A 152 3.78 1.75 21.30
N PHE A 153 3.50 1.76 20.00
CA PHE A 153 4.22 0.94 19.02
C PHE A 153 5.33 1.67 18.27
N ASN A 154 5.24 2.99 18.10
CA ASN A 154 6.26 3.73 17.36
C ASN A 154 7.64 3.61 18.03
N GLY A 155 8.65 3.19 17.26
CA GLY A 155 10.01 2.98 17.75
C GLY A 155 10.25 1.68 18.53
N ARG A 156 9.22 0.86 18.79
CA ARG A 156 9.40 -0.50 19.35
C ARG A 156 10.11 -1.40 18.35
N TRP A 157 10.75 -2.44 18.84
CA TRP A 157 11.44 -3.43 18.02
C TRP A 157 10.53 -4.61 17.69
N TYR A 158 10.53 -5.03 16.43
CA TYR A 158 9.87 -6.23 15.93
C TYR A 158 10.75 -6.86 14.85
N ALA A 159 11.00 -8.19 14.92
CA ALA A 159 11.82 -8.92 13.97
C ALA A 159 13.16 -8.21 13.61
N GLY A 160 13.86 -7.71 14.63
CA GLY A 160 15.16 -7.04 14.45
C GLY A 160 15.13 -5.65 13.83
N ARG A 161 13.96 -4.99 13.75
CA ARG A 161 13.82 -3.62 13.20
C ARG A 161 12.92 -2.76 14.09
N GLN A 162 13.14 -1.45 14.05
CA GLN A 162 12.24 -0.50 14.70
C GLN A 162 10.99 -0.29 13.85
N LEU A 163 9.84 -0.34 14.51
CA LEU A 163 8.54 -0.03 13.92
C LEU A 163 8.46 1.47 13.66
N GLN A 164 8.15 1.83 12.42
CA GLN A 164 7.85 3.20 12.03
C GLN A 164 6.34 3.34 11.85
N CYS A 165 5.69 3.95 12.85
CA CYS A 165 4.26 4.19 12.84
C CYS A 165 3.96 5.61 12.32
N GLU A 166 2.85 5.76 11.61
CA GLU A 166 2.34 7.03 11.12
C GLU A 166 0.80 7.06 11.20
N ILE A 167 0.23 8.22 11.55
CA ILE A 167 -1.21 8.42 11.50
C ILE A 167 -1.62 8.54 10.02
N CYS A 168 -2.48 7.64 9.57
CA CYS A 168 -2.79 7.45 8.16
C CYS A 168 -4.11 8.16 7.79
N PRO A 169 -4.19 8.92 6.68
CA PRO A 169 -5.42 9.61 6.27
C PRO A 169 -6.53 8.66 5.76
N VAL A 170 -6.21 7.38 5.56
CA VAL A 170 -7.12 6.42 4.94
C VAL A 170 -8.22 6.01 5.92
N THR A 171 -9.44 6.45 5.63
CA THR A 171 -10.65 6.05 6.39
C THR A 171 -11.62 5.22 5.57
N ARG A 172 -11.52 5.28 4.23
CA ARG A 172 -12.41 4.59 3.28
C ARG A 172 -11.62 3.67 2.36
N TRP A 173 -11.78 2.37 2.56
CA TRP A 173 -10.98 1.35 1.89
C TRP A 173 -11.34 1.07 0.44
N LYS A 174 -12.59 1.34 0.02
CA LYS A 174 -13.07 1.03 -1.34
C LYS A 174 -12.22 1.65 -2.45
N ASN A 175 -11.59 2.79 -2.19
CA ASN A 175 -10.76 3.52 -3.14
C ASN A 175 -9.25 3.37 -2.89
N ALA A 176 -8.90 2.68 -1.79
CA ALA A 176 -7.52 2.43 -1.35
C ALA A 176 -7.04 1.01 -1.70
N ILE A 177 -7.98 0.10 -1.98
CA ILE A 177 -7.73 -1.28 -2.37
C ILE A 177 -7.87 -1.37 -3.89
N CYS A 178 -6.87 -1.93 -4.56
CA CYS A 178 -6.97 -2.29 -5.97
C CYS A 178 -8.01 -3.43 -6.14
N GLY A 179 -8.92 -3.30 -7.10
CA GLY A 179 -10.04 -4.21 -7.28
C GLY A 179 -9.65 -5.64 -7.66
N GLU A 180 -10.50 -6.58 -7.23
CA GLU A 180 -10.66 -7.95 -7.76
C GLU A 180 -9.61 -9.03 -7.45
N LEU A 181 -9.01 -9.02 -6.26
CA LEU A 181 -8.60 -10.28 -5.61
C LEU A 181 -8.96 -10.25 -4.13
N ALA A 182 -10.23 -10.51 -3.87
CA ALA A 182 -10.70 -10.75 -2.53
C ALA A 182 -10.73 -12.27 -2.29
N PHE A 183 -10.24 -12.65 -1.10
CA PHE A 183 -10.52 -13.89 -0.37
C PHE A 183 -9.51 -15.04 -0.52
N THR A 184 -8.66 -15.15 0.50
CA THR A 184 -8.60 -16.37 1.31
C THR A 184 -9.15 -16.03 2.68
N CYS A 185 -10.45 -16.30 2.88
CA CYS A 185 -11.08 -16.24 4.18
C CYS A 185 -10.46 -17.32 5.07
N LEU A 186 -9.72 -16.93 6.10
CA LEU A 186 -9.45 -17.86 7.20
C LEU A 186 -10.79 -18.24 7.83
N PRO A 187 -11.06 -19.53 8.10
CA PRO A 187 -12.38 -20.01 8.53
C PRO A 187 -12.90 -19.43 9.86
N LYS A 188 -12.15 -18.53 10.53
CA LYS A 188 -12.54 -17.88 11.79
C LYS A 188 -12.38 -16.35 11.83
N ALA A 189 -11.93 -15.68 10.77
CA ALA A 189 -11.67 -14.24 10.79
C ALA A 189 -12.30 -13.51 9.59
N LYS A 190 -13.49 -12.92 9.82
CA LYS A 190 -14.25 -12.14 8.83
C LYS A 190 -13.59 -10.80 8.42
N THR A 191 -12.34 -10.54 8.82
CA THR A 191 -11.67 -9.24 8.69
C THR A 191 -10.23 -9.31 8.17
N VAL A 192 -9.87 -10.34 7.41
CA VAL A 192 -8.51 -10.46 6.85
C VAL A 192 -8.54 -10.19 5.36
N THR A 193 -7.98 -9.05 4.95
CA THR A 193 -7.73 -8.72 3.54
C THR A 193 -6.22 -8.69 3.33
N PHE A 194 -5.72 -9.74 2.68
CA PHE A 194 -4.42 -9.78 2.02
C PHE A 194 -4.58 -9.00 0.70
N CYS A 195 -3.84 -7.93 0.45
CA CYS A 195 -3.82 -7.32 -0.88
C CYS A 195 -2.46 -6.72 -1.23
N THR A 196 -1.85 -7.34 -2.24
CA THR A 196 -0.85 -6.84 -3.19
C THR A 196 -1.45 -5.75 -4.11
N TYR A 197 -0.59 -4.92 -4.73
CA TYR A 197 -0.92 -4.02 -5.87
C TYR A 197 -1.08 -4.84 -7.19
N PHE A 198 -1.72 -4.39 -8.27
CA PHE A 198 -1.59 -3.12 -9.03
C PHE A 198 -2.83 -2.71 -9.88
N GLU A 199 -2.78 -1.48 -10.40
CA GLU A 199 -3.77 -0.73 -11.20
C GLU A 199 -3.51 -0.79 -12.73
N THR A 200 -4.55 -0.67 -13.56
CA THR A 200 -4.60 0.23 -14.75
C THR A 200 -6.02 0.69 -15.07
N ARG A 201 -6.22 2.01 -15.24
CA ARG A 201 -7.42 2.71 -15.82
C ARG A 201 -7.22 2.90 -17.34
N ALA A 202 -8.17 3.23 -18.23
CA ALA A 202 -9.62 3.43 -18.36
C ALA A 202 -9.89 3.41 -19.91
N THR A 203 -11.08 3.16 -20.44
CA THR A 203 -12.00 4.22 -20.94
C THR A 203 -13.38 3.65 -21.26
N ASN A 204 -14.43 4.41 -20.91
CA ASN A 204 -15.77 4.25 -21.46
C ASN A 204 -15.79 4.49 -22.98
N SER A 205 -16.19 3.49 -23.77
CA SER A 205 -17.08 3.69 -24.94
C SER A 205 -17.45 2.35 -25.61
N GLY A 206 -18.72 1.98 -25.56
CA GLY A 206 -19.38 1.24 -26.66
C GLY A 206 -19.50 -0.29 -26.58
N ARG A 207 -20.73 -0.73 -26.27
CA ARG A 207 -21.42 -2.01 -26.61
C ARG A 207 -20.90 -3.38 -26.11
N PRO A 208 -21.82 -4.31 -25.76
CA PRO A 208 -21.49 -5.68 -25.39
C PRO A 208 -21.47 -6.58 -26.63
N THR A 209 -20.38 -7.30 -26.86
CA THR A 209 -20.36 -8.45 -27.78
C THR A 209 -19.37 -9.51 -27.31
N GLY A 210 -19.90 -10.69 -26.96
CA GLY A 210 -19.36 -11.97 -27.40
C GLY A 210 -18.07 -12.52 -26.79
N THR A 211 -18.24 -13.54 -25.93
CA THR A 211 -17.53 -14.84 -25.94
C THR A 211 -16.00 -14.89 -25.76
N SER A 212 -15.55 -15.47 -24.65
CA SER A 212 -14.56 -16.58 -24.58
C SER A 212 -14.29 -16.91 -23.10
N ARG A 213 -14.98 -17.92 -22.54
CA ARG A 213 -14.49 -19.30 -22.32
C ARG A 213 -13.12 -19.37 -21.61
N CYS A 214 -13.16 -19.72 -20.33
CA CYS A 214 -12.02 -20.32 -19.61
C CYS A 214 -11.51 -21.56 -20.36
N PRO A 215 -10.20 -21.80 -20.43
CA PRO A 215 -9.68 -23.10 -20.83
C PRO A 215 -9.96 -24.14 -19.72
N PRO A 216 -10.30 -25.39 -20.06
CA PRO A 216 -10.46 -26.45 -19.08
C PRO A 216 -9.10 -26.89 -18.54
N ILE A 217 -9.05 -27.11 -17.22
CA ILE A 217 -7.96 -27.79 -16.54
C ILE A 217 -7.90 -29.23 -17.07
N ALA A 218 -6.74 -29.62 -17.59
CA ALA A 218 -6.45 -31.01 -17.91
C ALA A 218 -6.40 -31.81 -16.60
N ALA A 219 -7.32 -32.77 -16.44
CA ALA A 219 -7.18 -33.86 -15.49
C ALA A 219 -6.89 -35.13 -16.30
N SER A 220 -5.65 -35.56 -16.21
CA SER A 220 -5.18 -36.92 -16.49
C SER A 220 -5.87 -37.93 -15.56
N GLY A 221 -6.37 -39.04 -16.14
CA GLY A 221 -6.93 -40.18 -15.42
C GLY A 221 -8.19 -40.73 -16.07
#